data_AF-A0A968LRJ1-F1
#
_entry.id   AF-A0A968LRJ1-F1
#
_cell.length_a   1.000
_cell.length_b   1.000
_cell.length_c   1.000
_cell.angle_alpha   90.00
_cell.angle_beta   90.00
_cell.angle_gamma   90.00
#
_symmetry.space_group_name_H-M   'P 1'
#
loop_
_entity.id
_entity.type
_entity.pdbx_description
1 polymer ?
#
loop_
_entity_poly.entity_id
_entity_poly.type
_entity_poly.pdbx_seq_one_letter_code
_entity_poly.pdbx_strand_id
1 'polypeptide(L)'
;MLDLRALRADPDSVQARLNTRGGPYDLSPILERDRLIRELETHRSRIQAESNEIGKQVGLSMRDPAAASDIATLKIRAQAIKQELADLEPQEREWRSQLQALLLDLPNLPHPTTPLGPDESA
;
A
#
# COMPACT_ATOMS: atom_id res chain seq x y z
N MET A 1 9.32 16.07 -2.55
CA MET A 1 8.52 15.18 -1.68
C MET A 1 9.43 14.06 -1.25
N LEU A 2 9.39 13.67 0.03
CA LEU A 2 10.22 12.60 0.57
C LEU A 2 9.99 11.31 -0.23
N ASP A 3 11.07 10.63 -0.64
CA ASP A 3 10.94 9.37 -1.37
C ASP A 3 10.65 8.22 -0.39
N LEU A 4 9.44 7.65 -0.47
CA LEU A 4 9.03 6.48 0.30
C LEU A 4 9.98 5.29 0.09
N ARG A 5 10.62 5.16 -1.08
CA ARG A 5 11.59 4.08 -1.33
C ARG A 5 12.82 4.23 -0.44
N ALA A 6 13.34 5.45 -0.31
CA ALA A 6 14.47 5.73 0.58
C ALA A 6 14.08 5.51 2.05
N LEU A 7 12.89 5.94 2.44
CA LEU A 7 12.35 5.72 3.79
C LEU A 7 12.20 4.23 4.13
N ARG A 8 11.81 3.40 3.15
CA ARG A 8 11.70 1.93 3.34
C ARG A 8 13.05 1.23 3.40
N ALA A 9 14.02 1.70 2.62
CA ALA A 9 15.32 1.07 2.53
C ALA A 9 16.16 1.32 3.79
N ASP A 10 16.10 2.54 4.32
CA ASP A 10 16.88 2.95 5.50
C ASP A 10 16.14 4.07 6.27
N PRO A 11 15.12 3.70 7.07
CA PRO A 11 14.35 4.68 7.84
C PRO A 11 15.20 5.42 8.88
N ASP A 12 16.20 4.76 9.46
CA ASP A 12 17.08 5.34 10.49
C ASP A 12 17.96 6.46 9.89
N SER A 13 18.53 6.24 8.71
CA SER A 13 19.31 7.26 7.99
C SER A 13 18.46 8.44 7.57
N VAL A 14 17.23 8.17 7.10
CA VAL A 14 16.27 9.21 6.73
C VAL A 14 15.85 10.03 7.95
N GLN A 15 15.58 9.38 9.09
CA GLN A 15 15.27 10.01 10.37
C GLN A 15 16.41 10.92 10.84
N ALA A 16 17.65 10.42 10.82
CA ALA A 16 18.82 11.18 11.22
C ALA A 16 18.99 12.44 10.37
N ARG A 17 18.84 12.32 9.05
CA ARG A 17 18.95 13.44 8.09
C ARG A 17 17.79 14.44 8.18
N LEU A 18 16.60 13.99 8.56
CA LEU A 18 15.47 14.88 8.83
C LEU A 18 15.70 15.69 10.10
N ASN A 19 16.22 15.05 11.15
CA ASN A 19 16.50 15.70 12.43
C ASN A 19 17.58 16.79 12.32
N THR A 20 18.47 16.76 11.31
CA THR A 20 19.43 17.85 11.08
C THR A 20 18.76 19.17 10.66
N ARG A 21 17.48 19.16 10.29
CA ARG A 21 16.68 20.37 9.99
C ARG A 21 16.01 20.98 11.22
N GLY A 22 16.34 20.53 12.44
CA GLY A 22 15.95 21.21 13.67
C GLY A 22 14.59 20.83 14.26
N GLY A 23 14.03 19.68 13.89
CA GLY A 23 12.77 19.19 14.46
C GLY A 23 12.81 17.69 14.77
N PRO A 24 12.15 17.23 15.85
CA PRO A 24 11.90 15.80 16.07
C PRO A 24 10.78 15.36 15.12
N TYR A 25 11.15 14.93 13.92
CA TYR A 25 10.19 14.36 12.98
C TYR A 25 9.88 12.92 13.40
N ASP A 26 8.62 12.50 13.38
CA ASP A 26 8.26 11.10 13.64
C ASP A 26 7.87 10.41 12.33
N LEU A 27 8.69 9.46 11.91
CA LEU A 27 8.48 8.67 10.69
C LEU A 27 7.64 7.40 10.95
N SER A 28 7.41 7.03 12.22
CA SER A 28 6.66 5.83 12.61
C SER A 28 5.25 5.79 12.01
N PRO A 29 4.45 6.88 12.05
CA PRO A 29 3.09 6.89 11.47
C PRO A 29 3.08 6.68 9.97
N ILE A 30 4.13 7.09 9.27
CA ILE A 30 4.30 6.98 7.82
C ILE A 30 4.69 5.55 7.46
N LEU A 31 5.66 4.98 8.18
CA LEU A 31 6.08 3.59 8.00
C LEU A 31 4.95 2.60 8.27
N GLU A 32 4.16 2.84 9.32
CA GLU A 32 3.00 2.00 9.64
C GLU A 32 1.91 2.10 8.57
N ARG A 33 1.58 3.31 8.10
CA ARG A 33 0.61 3.49 7.00
C ARG A 33 1.08 2.87 5.70
N ASP A 34 2.37 3.04 5.38
CA ASP A 34 2.98 2.42 4.21
C ASP A 34 2.96 0.89 4.27
N ARG A 35 3.14 0.32 5.47
CA ARG A 35 3.00 -1.13 5.69
C ARG A 35 1.56 -1.59 5.45
N LEU A 36 0.58 -0.93 6.07
CA LEU A 36 -0.84 -1.28 5.91
C LEU A 36 -1.30 -1.21 4.45
N ILE A 37 -0.88 -0.18 3.71
CA ILE A 37 -1.19 -0.05 2.28
C ILE A 37 -0.62 -1.23 1.49
N ARG A 38 0.62 -1.67 1.78
CA ARG A 38 1.23 -2.82 1.09
C ARG A 38 0.55 -4.14 1.44
N GLU A 39 0.14 -4.31 2.69
CA GLU A 39 -0.64 -5.48 3.11
C GLU A 39 -1.99 -5.51 2.37
N LEU A 40 -2.65 -4.35 2.23
CA LEU A 40 -3.89 -4.20 1.47
C LEU A 40 -3.70 -4.49 -0.02
N GLU A 41 -2.65 -3.95 -0.65
CA GLU A 41 -2.30 -4.22 -2.06
C GLU A 41 -2.07 -5.73 -2.29
N THR A 42 -1.36 -6.38 -1.37
CA THR A 42 -1.09 -7.82 -1.44
C THR A 42 -2.38 -8.63 -1.32
N HIS A 43 -3.24 -8.25 -0.37
CA HIS A 43 -4.55 -8.88 -0.18
C HIS A 43 -5.45 -8.71 -1.40
N ARG A 44 -5.52 -7.49 -1.95
CA ARG A 44 -6.25 -7.17 -3.19
C ARG A 44 -5.74 -8.01 -4.37
N SER A 45 -4.43 -8.12 -4.54
CA SER A 45 -3.82 -8.94 -5.60
C SER A 45 -4.18 -10.42 -5.46
N ARG A 46 -4.14 -10.95 -4.23
CA ARG A 46 -4.52 -12.35 -3.92
C ARG A 46 -5.98 -12.61 -4.27
N ILE A 47 -6.89 -11.74 -3.84
CA ILE A 47 -8.33 -11.87 -4.11
C ILE A 47 -8.62 -11.73 -5.59
N GLN A 48 -7.94 -10.83 -6.29
CA GLN A 48 -8.08 -10.68 -7.75
C GLN A 48 -7.64 -11.96 -8.48
N ALA A 49 -6.55 -12.59 -8.05
CA ALA A 49 -6.11 -13.87 -8.59
C ALA A 49 -7.15 -14.98 -8.32
N GLU A 50 -7.70 -15.02 -7.12
CA GLU A 50 -8.77 -15.95 -6.73
C GLU A 50 -10.04 -15.76 -7.59
N SER A 51 -10.47 -14.51 -7.82
CA SER A 51 -11.59 -14.16 -8.70
C SER A 51 -11.40 -14.70 -10.12
N ASN A 52 -10.19 -14.54 -10.66
CA ASN A 52 -9.85 -15.03 -12.00
C ASN A 52 -9.88 -16.55 -12.07
N GLU A 53 -9.39 -17.23 -11.04
CA GLU A 53 -9.39 -18.69 -10.96
C GLU A 53 -10.81 -19.26 -10.86
N ILE A 54 -11.65 -18.66 -10.02
CA ILE A 54 -13.07 -19.02 -9.91
C ILE A 54 -13.78 -18.80 -11.26
N GLY A 55 -13.50 -17.69 -11.95
CA GLY A 55 -14.05 -17.42 -13.27
C GLY A 55 -13.73 -18.51 -14.30
N LYS A 56 -12.51 -19.05 -14.27
CA LYS A 56 -12.11 -20.19 -15.12
C LYS A 56 -12.88 -21.46 -14.74
N GLN A 57 -12.96 -21.77 -13.44
CA GLN A 57 -13.67 -22.95 -12.95
C GLN A 57 -15.15 -22.92 -13.33
N VAL A 58 -15.82 -21.77 -13.18
CA VAL A 58 -17.20 -21.58 -13.64
C VAL A 58 -17.33 -21.82 -15.15
N GLY A 59 -16.42 -21.27 -15.96
CA GLY A 59 -16.43 -21.48 -17.41
C GLY A 59 -16.22 -22.95 -17.83
N LEU A 60 -15.40 -23.70 -17.09
CA LEU A 60 -15.18 -25.13 -17.31
C LEU A 60 -16.41 -25.96 -16.92
N SER A 61 -16.97 -25.73 -15.73
CA SER A 61 -18.17 -26.42 -15.26
C SER A 61 -19.43 -26.11 -16.09
N MET A 62 -19.49 -24.95 -16.76
CA MET A 62 -20.57 -24.66 -17.73
C MET A 62 -20.43 -25.43 -19.05
N ARG A 63 -19.21 -25.89 -19.40
CA ARG A 63 -18.94 -26.66 -20.63
C ARG A 63 -19.08 -28.16 -20.42
N ASP A 64 -18.82 -28.66 -19.22
CA ASP A 64 -18.94 -30.07 -18.87
C ASP A 64 -19.94 -30.31 -17.73
N PRO A 65 -21.14 -30.86 -18.02
CA PRO A 65 -22.16 -31.18 -17.02
C PRO A 65 -21.70 -32.18 -15.95
N ALA A 66 -20.68 -33.01 -16.22
CA ALA A 66 -20.11 -33.93 -15.23
C ALA A 66 -19.22 -33.21 -14.20
N ALA A 67 -18.73 -32.00 -14.53
CA ALA A 67 -17.99 -31.11 -13.64
C ALA A 67 -18.89 -30.03 -12.99
N ALA A 68 -20.21 -30.17 -13.10
CA ALA A 68 -21.19 -29.17 -12.65
C ALA A 68 -21.43 -29.13 -11.14
N SER A 69 -20.79 -30.00 -10.35
CA SER A 69 -20.84 -29.91 -8.90
C SER A 69 -20.20 -28.59 -8.46
N ASP A 70 -20.98 -27.74 -7.79
CA ASP A 70 -20.59 -26.46 -7.18
C ASP A 70 -20.54 -25.17 -8.03
N ILE A 71 -21.17 -25.11 -9.21
CA ILE A 71 -21.32 -23.82 -9.95
C ILE A 71 -22.00 -22.75 -9.07
N ALA A 72 -23.00 -23.12 -8.28
CA ALA A 72 -23.68 -22.19 -7.38
C ALA A 72 -22.73 -21.63 -6.30
N THR A 73 -21.94 -22.49 -5.68
CA THR A 73 -20.94 -22.13 -4.65
C THR A 73 -19.85 -21.23 -5.24
N LEU A 74 -19.34 -21.55 -6.43
CA LEU A 74 -18.36 -20.73 -7.15
C LEU A 74 -18.91 -19.34 -7.50
N LYS A 75 -20.16 -19.25 -7.95
CA LYS A 75 -20.82 -17.96 -8.23
C LYS A 75 -21.00 -17.12 -6.96
N ILE A 76 -21.40 -17.72 -5.85
CA ILE A 76 -21.51 -17.03 -4.55
C ILE A 76 -20.15 -16.48 -4.13
N ARG A 77 -19.09 -17.29 -4.23
CA ARG A 77 -17.73 -16.88 -3.89
C ARG A 77 -17.21 -15.75 -4.80
N ALA A 78 -17.48 -15.83 -6.11
CA ALA A 78 -17.13 -14.76 -7.05
C ALA A 78 -17.86 -13.44 -6.73
N GLN A 79 -19.13 -13.51 -6.32
CA GLN A 79 -19.90 -12.34 -5.91
C GLN A 79 -19.33 -11.72 -4.62
N ALA A 80 -19.01 -12.55 -3.62
CA ALA A 80 -18.40 -12.10 -2.36
C ALA A 80 -17.05 -11.41 -2.60
N ILE A 81 -16.19 -12.00 -3.44
CA ILE A 81 -14.90 -11.43 -3.83
C ILE A 81 -15.08 -10.08 -4.54
N LYS A 82 -16.05 -9.96 -5.45
CA LYS A 82 -16.34 -8.67 -6.10
C LYS A 82 -16.75 -7.60 -5.10
N GLN A 83 -17.56 -7.96 -4.10
CA GLN A 83 -17.96 -7.03 -3.04
C GLN A 83 -16.74 -6.61 -2.21
N GLU A 84 -15.90 -7.56 -1.79
CA GLU A 84 -14.70 -7.28 -1.03
C GLU A 84 -13.74 -6.36 -1.82
N LEU A 85 -13.52 -6.62 -3.12
CA LEU A 85 -12.70 -5.75 -3.96
C LEU A 85 -13.26 -4.32 -4.07
N ALA A 86 -14.59 -4.18 -4.15
CA ALA A 86 -15.25 -2.87 -4.19
C ALA A 86 -15.13 -2.11 -2.86
N ASP A 87 -15.07 -2.81 -1.74
CA ASP A 87 -14.90 -2.22 -0.41
C ASP A 87 -13.43 -1.86 -0.12
N LEU A 88 -12.47 -2.60 -0.68
CA LEU A 88 -11.02 -2.35 -0.52
C LEU A 88 -10.54 -1.13 -1.32
N GLU A 89 -11.13 -0.84 -2.48
CA GLU A 89 -10.76 0.32 -3.31
C GLU A 89 -10.85 1.69 -2.60
N PRO A 90 -11.99 2.05 -1.96
CA PRO A 90 -12.09 3.31 -1.23
C PRO A 90 -11.17 3.33 -0.01
N GLN A 91 -10.97 2.20 0.65
CA GLN A 91 -10.05 2.09 1.79
C GLN A 91 -8.60 2.34 1.37
N GLU A 92 -8.16 1.75 0.26
CA GLU A 92 -6.83 1.98 -0.30
C GLU A 92 -6.63 3.46 -0.66
N ARG A 93 -7.64 4.07 -1.30
CA ARG A 93 -7.58 5.48 -1.69
C ARG A 93 -7.47 6.40 -0.48
N GLU A 94 -8.26 6.13 0.56
CA GLU A 94 -8.24 6.89 1.80
C GLU A 94 -6.88 6.78 2.50
N TRP A 95 -6.33 5.57 2.63
CA TRP A 95 -5.03 5.36 3.26
C TRP A 95 -3.89 6.01 2.48
N ARG A 96 -3.93 5.95 1.15
CA ARG A 96 -2.95 6.67 0.30
C ARG A 96 -3.05 8.18 0.46
N SER A 97 -4.26 8.72 0.57
CA SER A 97 -4.49 10.15 0.82
C SER A 97 -3.91 10.57 2.17
N GLN A 98 -4.17 9.80 3.22
CA GLN A 98 -3.61 10.03 4.56
C GLN A 98 -2.08 9.94 4.56
N LEU A 99 -1.51 8.94 3.88
CA LEU A 99 -0.06 8.82 3.72
C LEU A 99 0.51 10.05 2.99
N GLN A 100 -0.14 10.50 1.93
CA GLN A 100 0.28 11.68 1.18
C GLN A 100 0.23 12.94 2.05
N ALA A 101 -0.80 13.12 2.88
CA ALA A 101 -0.90 14.23 3.82
C ALA A 101 0.26 14.21 4.83
N LEU A 102 0.57 13.06 5.43
CA LEU A 102 1.71 12.91 6.34
C LEU A 102 3.05 13.23 5.65
N LEU A 103 3.20 12.88 4.37
CA LEU A 103 4.41 13.17 3.59
C LEU A 103 4.53 14.64 3.18
N LEU A 104 3.41 15.36 3.07
CA LEU A 104 3.39 16.80 2.77
C LEU A 104 3.82 17.63 3.99
N ASP A 105 3.53 17.15 5.19
CA ASP A 105 3.95 17.80 6.44
C ASP A 105 5.46 17.68 6.69
N LEU A 106 6.15 16.75 6.02
CA LEU A 106 7.59 16.56 6.16
C LEU A 106 8.40 17.44 5.20
N PRO A 107 9.49 18.08 5.69
CA PRO A 107 10.41 18.77 4.80
C PRO A 107 11.18 17.78 3.93
N ASN A 108 11.75 18.28 2.83
CA ASN A 108 12.57 17.45 1.96
C ASN A 108 13.93 17.13 2.60
N LEU A 109 14.51 15.96 2.27
CA LEU A 109 15.83 15.59 2.79
C LEU A 109 16.91 16.59 2.35
N PRO A 110 17.83 16.97 3.26
CA PRO A 110 19.00 17.76 2.87
C PRO A 110 19.85 16.98 1.86
N HIS A 111 20.44 17.66 0.87
CA HIS A 111 21.29 17.00 -0.12
C HIS A 111 22.57 16.51 0.60
N PRO A 112 23.19 15.38 0.19
CA PRO A 112 24.43 14.89 0.80
C PRO A 112 25.60 15.88 0.81
N THR A 113 25.54 16.92 -0.03
CA THR A 113 26.55 18.00 -0.08
C THR A 113 26.14 19.25 0.70
N THR A 114 24.99 19.26 1.36
CA THR A 114 24.53 20.41 2.14
C THR A 114 25.34 20.49 3.43
N PRO A 115 26.04 21.61 3.71
CA PRO A 115 26.77 21.77 4.96
C PRO A 115 25.81 21.62 6.14
N LEU A 116 26.22 20.84 7.14
CA LEU A 116 25.47 20.63 8.37
C LEU A 116 25.75 21.81 9.29
N GLY A 117 24.81 22.73 9.36
CA GLY A 117 24.87 23.89 10.25
C GLY A 117 23.49 24.24 10.80
N PRO A 118 23.39 24.66 12.07
CA PRO A 118 22.12 25.10 12.65
C PRO A 118 21.61 26.42 12.06
N ASP A 119 22.48 27.20 11.40
CA ASP A 119 22.21 28.58 10.95
C ASP A 119 22.83 28.88 9.57
N GLU A 120 22.43 30.01 8.94
CA GLU A 120 22.92 30.52 7.63
C GLU A 120 24.44 30.86 7.60
N SER A 121 25.19 30.51 8.64
CA SER A 121 26.59 30.92 8.86
C SER A 121 27.62 29.79 8.64
N ALA A 122 27.19 28.59 8.23
CA ALA A 122 28.02 27.38 8.19
C ALA A 122 28.39 26.92 6.76
#